data_AF-A0A2H5WD47-F1
#
_entry.id   AF-A0A2H5WD47-F1
#
_cell.length_a   1.000
_cell.length_b   1.000
_cell.length_c   1.000
_cell.angle_alpha   90.00
_cell.angle_beta   90.00
_cell.angle_gamma   90.00
#
_symmetry.space_group_name_H-M   'P 1'
#
loop_
_entity.id
_entity.type
_entity.pdbx_description
1 polymer ?
#
loop_
_entity_poly.entity_id
_entity_poly.type
_entity_poly.pdbx_seq_one_letter_code
_entity_poly.pdbx_strand_id
1 'polypeptide(L)'
;MASHDRGVRRRLLAAALFGVGWVLLAGAPVALPALAVVALVYLVPRLLAVVLRGEPELAHPDLALVIVANALAVLAVQLLLALQGAA
;
A
#
# COMPACT_ATOMS: atom_id res chain seq x y z
N MET A 1 21.71 -10.16 -17.03
CA MET A 1 21.12 -9.20 -16.06
C MET A 1 20.20 -8.17 -16.71
N ALA A 2 20.56 -7.52 -17.82
CA ALA A 2 19.74 -6.47 -18.47
C ALA A 2 18.36 -6.88 -19.06
N SER A 3 18.08 -8.18 -19.23
CA SER A 3 16.75 -8.68 -19.64
C SER A 3 15.79 -8.82 -18.45
N HIS A 4 16.30 -9.10 -17.25
CA HIS A 4 15.50 -9.21 -16.02
C HIS A 4 14.94 -7.84 -15.60
N ASP A 5 15.76 -6.79 -15.68
CA ASP A 5 15.34 -5.41 -15.36
C ASP A 5 14.22 -4.89 -16.26
N ARG A 6 14.27 -5.20 -17.56
CA ARG A 6 13.22 -4.79 -18.51
C ARG A 6 11.88 -5.45 -18.19
N GLY A 7 11.90 -6.71 -17.75
CA GLY A 7 10.71 -7.44 -17.31
C GLY A 7 10.09 -6.85 -16.04
N VAL A 8 10.93 -6.56 -15.03
CA VAL A 8 10.49 -5.95 -13.77
C VAL A 8 9.90 -4.55 -14.01
N ARG A 9 10.59 -3.72 -14.80
CA ARG A 9 10.13 -2.35 -15.09
C ARG A 9 8.78 -2.33 -15.83
N ARG A 10 8.58 -3.25 -16.79
CA ARG A 10 7.28 -3.41 -17.46
C ARG A 10 6.18 -3.86 -16.51
N ARG A 11 6.47 -4.80 -15.61
CA ARG A 11 5.50 -5.26 -14.60
C ARG A 11 5.12 -4.13 -13.63
N LEU A 12 6.09 -3.35 -13.19
CA LEU A 12 5.85 -2.18 -12.33
C LEU A 12 5.00 -1.12 -13.04
N LEU A 13 5.30 -0.83 -14.31
CA LEU A 13 4.48 0.10 -15.11
C LEU A 13 3.06 -0.44 -15.31
N ALA A 14 2.90 -1.73 -15.60
CA ALA A 14 1.58 -2.34 -15.74
C ALA A 14 0.80 -2.29 -14.42
N ALA A 15 1.44 -2.57 -13.29
CA ALA A 15 0.82 -2.46 -11.97
C ALA A 15 0.42 -1.01 -11.64
N ALA A 16 1.27 -0.04 -11.99
CA ALA A 16 0.95 1.38 -11.82
C ALA A 16 -0.24 1.82 -12.68
N LEU A 17 -0.25 1.45 -13.97
CA LEU A 17 -1.36 1.75 -14.88
C LEU A 17 -2.65 1.07 -14.45
N PHE A 18 -2.57 -0.17 -13.99
CA PHE A 18 -3.73 -0.89 -13.47
C PHE A 18 -4.26 -0.25 -12.19
N GLY A 19 -3.37 0.13 -11.26
CA GLY A 19 -3.75 0.84 -10.03
C GLY A 19 -4.44 2.17 -10.31
N VAL A 20 -3.88 2.99 -11.21
CA VAL A 20 -4.49 4.27 -11.63
C VAL A 20 -5.81 4.04 -12.34
N GLY A 21 -5.88 3.08 -13.27
CA GLY A 21 -7.11 2.73 -13.98
C GLY A 21 -8.21 2.25 -13.03
N TRP A 22 -7.85 1.46 -12.03
CA TRP A 22 -8.77 1.01 -10.99
C TRP A 22 -9.31 2.18 -10.17
N VAL A 23 -8.46 3.12 -9.76
CA VAL A 23 -8.90 4.32 -9.02
C VAL A 23 -9.87 5.17 -9.84
N LEU A 24 -9.62 5.31 -11.15
CA LEU A 24 -10.51 6.05 -12.04
C LEU A 24 -11.88 5.36 -12.23
N LEU A 25 -11.92 4.02 -12.27
CA LEU A 25 -13.14 3.25 -12.51
C LEU A 25 -13.97 2.99 -11.24
N ALA A 26 -13.32 2.55 -10.16
CA ALA A 26 -13.99 2.25 -8.88
C ALA A 26 -14.22 3.50 -8.02
N GLY A 27 -13.56 4.61 -8.37
CA GLY A 27 -13.58 5.86 -7.61
C GLY A 27 -12.67 5.83 -6.39
N ALA A 28 -12.25 7.02 -5.98
CA ALA A 28 -11.44 7.25 -4.78
C ALA A 28 -11.98 6.58 -3.49
N PRO A 29 -13.29 6.61 -3.17
CA PRO A 29 -13.78 6.07 -1.89
C PRO A 29 -13.65 4.55 -1.76
N VAL A 30 -13.49 3.81 -2.87
CA VAL A 30 -13.30 2.36 -2.83
C VAL A 30 -11.84 1.99 -3.07
N ALA A 31 -11.19 2.65 -4.02
CA ALA A 31 -9.83 2.29 -4.42
C ALA A 31 -8.77 2.65 -3.37
N LEU A 32 -8.90 3.81 -2.71
CA LEU A 32 -7.93 4.25 -1.70
C LEU A 32 -7.88 3.33 -0.47
N PRO A 33 -9.00 2.95 0.18
CA PRO A 33 -8.94 1.99 1.29
C PRO A 33 -8.46 0.61 0.85
N ALA A 34 -8.83 0.12 -0.34
CA ALA A 34 -8.33 -1.16 -0.84
C ALA A 34 -6.80 -1.17 -0.98
N LEU A 35 -6.23 -0.10 -1.56
CA LEU A 35 -4.78 0.07 -1.67
C LEU A 35 -4.11 0.21 -0.31
N ALA A 36 -4.74 0.92 0.64
CA ALA A 36 -4.26 1.04 2.01
C ALA A 36 -4.16 -0.33 2.70
N VAL A 37 -5.19 -1.18 2.58
CA VAL A 37 -5.16 -2.55 3.13
C VAL A 37 -4.03 -3.36 2.52
N VAL A 38 -3.88 -3.34 1.18
CA VAL A 38 -2.80 -4.08 0.50
C VAL A 38 -1.42 -3.62 0.98
N ALA A 39 -1.22 -2.31 1.11
CA ALA A 39 0.02 -1.75 1.62
C ALA A 39 0.32 -2.27 3.04
N LEU A 40 -0.66 -2.24 3.94
CA LEU A 40 -0.50 -2.73 5.31
C LEU A 40 -0.20 -4.24 5.35
N VAL A 41 -0.93 -5.06 4.60
CA VAL A 41 -0.74 -6.51 4.56
C VAL A 41 0.68 -6.87 4.09
N TYR A 42 1.25 -6.09 3.18
CA TYR A 42 2.60 -6.35 2.67
C TYR A 42 3.72 -5.79 3.56
N LEU A 43 3.52 -4.60 4.14
CA LEU A 43 4.56 -3.89 4.91
C LEU A 43 4.59 -4.25 6.40
N VAL A 44 3.44 -4.45 7.04
CA VAL A 44 3.36 -4.66 8.50
C VAL A 44 4.09 -5.94 8.93
N PRO A 45 3.93 -7.11 8.27
CA PRO A 45 4.66 -8.32 8.65
C PRO A 45 6.17 -8.17 8.49
N ARG A 46 6.62 -7.46 7.45
CA ARG A 46 8.04 -7.15 7.23
C ARG A 46 8.59 -6.24 8.32
N LEU A 47 7.87 -5.16 8.66
CA LEU A 47 8.24 -4.28 9.76
C LEU A 47 8.33 -5.03 11.10
N LEU A 48 7.34 -5.89 11.40
CA LEU A 48 7.34 -6.72 12.59
C LEU A 48 8.51 -7.71 12.62
N ALA A 49 8.85 -8.31 11.47
CA ALA A 49 10.01 -9.21 11.37
C ALA A 49 11.32 -8.47 11.69
N VAL A 50 11.50 -7.26 11.16
CA VAL A 50 12.68 -6.43 11.45
C VAL A 50 12.73 -6.05 12.93
N VAL A 51 11.64 -5.49 13.47
CA VAL A 51 11.60 -4.94 14.84
C VAL A 51 11.65 -6.03 15.92
N LEU A 52 10.93 -7.13 15.73
CA LEU A 52 10.76 -8.17 16.76
C LEU A 52 11.72 -9.34 16.61
N ARG A 53 12.20 -9.62 15.39
CA ARG A 53 13.05 -10.80 15.11
C ARG A 53 14.48 -10.43 14.72
N GLY A 54 14.79 -9.14 14.62
CA GLY A 54 16.12 -8.67 14.23
C GLY A 54 16.50 -9.10 12.81
N GLU A 55 15.50 -9.31 11.94
CA GLU A 55 15.75 -9.64 10.53
C GLU A 55 16.42 -8.49 9.78
N PRO A 56 17.14 -8.77 8.68
CA PRO A 56 17.87 -7.75 7.93
C PRO A 56 16.98 -6.56 7.57
N GLU A 57 17.56 -5.37 7.75
CA GLU A 57 16.87 -4.09 7.69
C GLU A 57 16.17 -3.86 6.33
N LEU A 58 15.01 -3.22 6.37
CA LEU A 58 14.29 -2.79 5.16
C LEU A 58 15.17 -1.81 4.38
N ALA A 59 15.19 -1.93 3.05
CA ALA A 59 15.98 -1.04 2.19
C ALA A 59 15.67 0.45 2.42
N HIS A 60 14.42 0.78 2.78
CA HIS A 60 13.97 2.14 3.12
C HIS A 60 12.94 2.12 4.27
N PRO A 61 13.39 2.12 5.54
CA PRO A 61 12.50 1.98 6.71
C PRO A 61 11.60 3.22 6.90
N ASP A 62 12.11 4.42 6.66
CA ASP A 62 11.32 5.66 6.81
C ASP A 62 10.14 5.71 5.83
N LEU A 63 10.37 5.32 4.57
CA LEU A 63 9.31 5.24 3.56
C LEU A 63 8.25 4.19 3.95
N ALA A 64 8.68 3.05 4.49
CA ALA A 64 7.77 2.02 4.96
C ALA A 64 6.83 2.55 6.06
N LEU A 65 7.37 3.29 7.03
CA LEU A 65 6.59 3.92 8.09
C LEU A 65 5.59 4.95 7.54
N VAL A 66 6.02 5.82 6.62
CA VAL A 66 5.14 6.81 5.99
C VAL A 66 3.99 6.15 5.23
N ILE A 67 4.25 5.07 4.49
CA ILE A 67 3.22 4.31 3.77
C ILE A 67 2.22 3.71 4.74
N VAL A 68 2.70 3.07 5.82
CA VAL A 68 1.84 2.46 6.84
C VAL A 68 0.99 3.52 7.55
N ALA A 69 1.59 4.64 7.97
CA ALA A 69 0.88 5.73 8.63
C ALA A 69 -0.23 6.32 7.74
N ASN A 70 0.07 6.58 6.47
CA ASN A 70 -0.93 7.08 5.52
C ASN A 70 -2.04 6.05 5.26
N ALA A 71 -1.70 4.77 5.13
CA ALA A 71 -2.70 3.72 4.95
C ALA A 71 -3.66 3.64 6.16
N LEU A 72 -3.13 3.75 7.39
CA LEU A 72 -3.95 3.80 8.60
C LEU A 72 -4.85 5.04 8.63
N ALA A 73 -4.33 6.22 8.26
CA ALA A 73 -5.11 7.45 8.20
C ALA A 73 -6.28 7.35 7.20
N VAL A 74 -6.03 6.81 6.00
CA VAL A 74 -7.07 6.56 4.99
C VAL A 74 -8.15 5.63 5.54
N LEU A 75 -7.76 4.53 6.19
CA LEU A 75 -8.73 3.59 6.77
C LEU A 75 -9.51 4.20 7.94
N ALA A 76 -8.87 5.03 8.77
CA ALA A 76 -9.53 5.73 9.87
C ALA A 76 -10.59 6.73 9.33
N VAL A 77 -10.26 7.49 8.30
CA VAL A 77 -11.21 8.40 7.63
C VAL A 77 -12.37 7.60 7.03
N GLN A 78 -12.09 6.50 6.34
CA GLN A 78 -13.13 5.66 5.76
C GLN A 78 -14.05 5.02 6.81
N LEU A 79 -13.50 4.62 7.95
CA LEU A 79 -14.28 4.14 9.09
C LEU A 79 -15.19 5.25 9.65
N LEU A 80 -14.66 6.47 9.83
CA LEU A 80 -15.45 7.61 10.29
C LEU A 80 -16.59 7.94 9.33
N LEU A 81 -16.32 7.95 8.02
CA LEU A 81 -17.35 8.17 7.01
C LEU A 81 -18.41 7.06 7.00
N ALA A 82 -18.02 5.80 7.18
CA ALA A 82 -18.94 4.68 7.29
C ALA A 82 -19.84 4.79 8.55
N LEU A 83 -19.28 5.24 9.67
CA LEU A 83 -20.04 5.48 10.90
C LEU A 83 -21.01 6.67 10.76
N GLN A 84 -20.60 7.73 10.06
CA GLN A 84 -21.45 8.90 9.81
C GLN A 84 -22.58 8.60 8.82
N GLY A 85 -22.33 7.77 7.79
CA GLY A 85 -23.36 7.38 6.82
C GLY A 85 -24.32 6.29 7.32
N ALA A 86 -24.02 5.67 8.45
CA ALA A 86 -24.89 4.66 9.09
C ALA A 86 -25.85 5.26 10.14
N ALA A 87 -25.70 6.55 10.46
CA ALA A 87 -26.55 7.33 11.36
C ALA A 87 -27.57 8.17 10.57
#